data_AF-A0A6L7X513-F1
#
_entry.id   AF-A0A6L7X513-F1
#
_cell.length_a   1.000
_cell.length_b   1.000
_cell.length_c   1.000
_cell.angle_alpha   90.00
_cell.angle_beta   90.00
_cell.angle_gamma   90.00
#
_symmetry.space_group_name_H-M   'P 1'
#
loop_
_entity.id
_entity.type
_entity.pdbx_description
1 polymer ?
#
loop_
_entity_poly.entity_id
_entity_poly.type
_entity_poly.pdbx_seq_one_letter_code
_entity_poly.pdbx_strand_id
1 'polypeptide(L)'
;MSWHPSRRAVLMGGVWSCGALMFGVACETVDAQEMAAYLTQLNELRDSTAVDDAALGERFNSLIASGSRDAGAYLSIYRELRTSNAAVLAKLEQIQPPQGLGRHHEDFVEGLSDLVTALDQVIQMIEEGNVIEANRTFQRAVTRSQAKQTGAMLQIRRVARSARVRI
;
A
#
# COMPACT_ATOMS: atom_id res chain seq x y z
N MET A 1 -8.09 -0.50 32.11
CA MET A 1 -7.93 -1.33 30.89
C MET A 1 -6.93 -0.64 29.99
N SER A 2 -5.69 -1.11 29.99
CA SER A 2 -4.55 -0.51 29.29
C SER A 2 -4.57 -0.91 27.82
N TRP A 3 -4.63 0.09 26.95
CA TRP A 3 -4.56 -0.07 25.50
C TRP A 3 -3.08 -0.10 25.12
N HIS A 4 -2.56 -1.27 24.74
CA HIS A 4 -1.25 -1.41 24.11
C HIS A 4 -1.42 -2.11 22.77
N PRO A 5 -1.17 -1.39 21.66
CA PRO A 5 -0.65 -2.01 20.45
C PRO A 5 0.72 -1.42 20.15
N SER A 6 1.73 -2.15 20.59
CA SER A 6 3.10 -2.04 20.12
C SER A 6 3.17 -2.46 18.64
N ARG A 7 4.00 -1.75 17.86
CA ARG A 7 4.61 -2.12 16.56
C ARG A 7 3.91 -1.65 15.27
N ARG A 8 4.27 -0.41 14.91
CA ARG A 8 4.88 0.02 13.63
C ARG A 8 4.24 -0.49 12.32
N ALA A 9 3.67 0.45 11.56
CA ALA A 9 3.74 0.46 10.10
C ALA A 9 4.39 1.79 9.68
N VAL A 10 5.71 1.87 9.88
CA VAL A 10 6.53 2.88 9.21
C VAL A 10 6.62 2.42 7.76
N LEU A 11 6.14 3.28 6.86
CA LEU A 11 6.25 3.15 5.42
C LEU A 11 7.70 2.86 5.02
N MET A 12 7.87 1.82 4.20
CA MET A 12 8.99 1.62 3.27
C MET A 12 10.41 1.83 3.82
N GLY A 13 10.88 0.86 4.60
CA GLY A 13 12.29 0.75 4.97
C GLY A 13 12.68 -0.70 5.24
N GLY A 14 12.79 -1.50 4.18
CA GLY A 14 13.10 -2.94 4.25
C GLY A 14 14.32 -3.32 3.43
N VAL A 15 15.46 -3.37 4.11
CA VAL A 15 16.82 -3.66 3.67
C VAL A 15 17.06 -5.18 3.50
N TRP A 16 17.89 -5.51 2.49
CA TRP A 16 18.87 -6.63 2.38
C TRP A 16 18.52 -8.10 2.06
N SER A 17 19.18 -8.53 0.98
CA SER A 17 20.10 -9.68 0.78
C SER A 17 19.64 -11.15 0.78
N CYS A 18 20.13 -11.80 -0.30
CA CYS A 18 20.51 -13.22 -0.50
C CYS A 18 19.43 -14.29 -0.68
N GLY A 19 19.53 -14.99 -1.82
CA GLY A 19 18.80 -16.21 -2.12
C GLY A 19 18.74 -16.48 -3.63
N ALA A 20 19.86 -16.91 -4.20
CA ALA A 20 19.93 -17.42 -5.56
C ALA A 20 19.22 -18.78 -5.64
N LEU A 21 18.21 -18.90 -6.50
CA LEU A 21 17.79 -20.19 -7.06
C LEU A 21 17.34 -19.98 -8.52
N MET A 22 18.06 -20.67 -9.39
CA MET A 22 17.89 -20.77 -10.83
C MET A 22 16.67 -21.63 -11.15
N PHE A 23 15.72 -21.12 -11.93
CA PHE A 23 14.90 -21.95 -12.81
C PHE A 23 14.55 -21.15 -14.07
N GLY A 24 14.96 -21.70 -15.21
CA GLY A 24 14.66 -21.17 -16.52
C GLY A 24 13.19 -21.35 -16.86
N VAL A 25 12.54 -20.27 -17.24
CA VAL A 25 11.29 -20.25 -18.00
C VAL A 25 11.52 -19.28 -19.16
N ALA A 26 11.10 -19.70 -20.35
CA ALA A 26 11.29 -19.02 -21.62
C ALA A 26 11.03 -17.50 -21.51
N CYS A 27 12.03 -16.72 -21.93
CA CYS A 27 11.97 -15.26 -21.95
C CYS A 27 10.98 -14.79 -23.04
N GLU A 28 9.78 -14.39 -22.65
CA GLU A 28 9.25 -13.15 -23.22
C GLU A 28 10.16 -12.03 -22.70
N THR A 29 10.98 -11.46 -23.58
CA THR A 29 11.90 -10.39 -23.20
C THR A 29 11.09 -9.14 -22.92
N VAL A 30 10.76 -8.92 -21.65
CA VAL A 30 10.22 -7.64 -21.19
C VAL A 30 11.23 -6.55 -21.53
N ASP A 31 10.80 -5.52 -22.27
CA ASP A 31 11.69 -4.43 -22.67
C ASP A 31 12.21 -3.71 -21.42
N ALA A 32 13.54 -3.61 -21.32
CA ALA A 32 14.22 -2.96 -20.21
C ALA A 32 13.83 -1.47 -20.08
N GLN A 33 13.54 -0.81 -21.20
CA GLN A 33 13.12 0.59 -21.22
C GLN A 33 11.68 0.77 -20.73
N GLU A 34 10.76 -0.10 -21.15
CA GLU A 34 9.37 -0.11 -20.66
C GLU A 34 9.32 -0.40 -19.15
N MET A 35 10.13 -1.36 -18.69
CA MET A 35 10.27 -1.70 -17.27
C MET A 35 10.80 -0.52 -16.45
N ALA A 36 11.84 0.17 -16.93
CA ALA A 36 12.38 1.34 -16.24
C ALA A 36 11.36 2.47 -16.15
N ALA A 37 10.64 2.75 -17.24
CA ALA A 37 9.58 3.77 -17.26
C ALA A 37 8.42 3.43 -16.31
N TYR A 38 8.04 2.16 -16.25
CA TYR A 38 7.01 1.66 -15.33
C TYR A 38 7.44 1.82 -13.86
N LEU A 39 8.67 1.43 -13.52
CA LEU A 39 9.21 1.57 -12.16
C LEU A 39 9.34 3.04 -11.73
N THR A 40 9.71 3.94 -12.66
CA THR A 40 9.72 5.38 -12.40
C THR A 40 8.33 5.88 -12.06
N GLN A 41 7.30 5.52 -12.84
CA GLN A 41 5.91 5.93 -12.56
C GLN A 41 5.43 5.44 -11.19
N LEU A 42 5.77 4.19 -10.81
CA LEU A 42 5.42 3.67 -9.48
C LEU A 42 6.14 4.42 -8.35
N ASN A 43 7.41 4.78 -8.53
CA ASN A 43 8.16 5.55 -7.54
C ASN A 43 7.63 6.99 -7.43
N GLU A 44 7.35 7.64 -8.56
CA GLU A 44 6.74 8.98 -8.58
C GLU A 44 5.37 8.98 -7.89
N LEU A 45 4.56 7.95 -8.12
CA LEU A 45 3.27 7.80 -7.45
C LEU A 45 3.43 7.68 -5.94
N ARG A 46 4.36 6.83 -5.47
CA ARG A 46 4.70 6.70 -4.04
C ARG A 46 5.17 8.02 -3.44
N ASP A 47 6.09 8.69 -4.13
CA ASP A 47 6.69 9.92 -3.63
C ASP A 47 5.67 11.08 -3.60
N SER A 48 4.65 11.03 -4.47
CA SER A 48 3.56 12.01 -4.51
C SER A 48 2.65 11.98 -3.28
N THR A 49 2.61 10.89 -2.51
CA THR A 49 1.77 10.79 -1.29
C THR A 49 2.58 10.73 0.00
N ALA A 50 3.91 10.60 -0.07
CA ALA A 50 4.75 10.37 1.10
C ALA A 50 4.62 11.44 2.19
N VAL A 51 4.47 12.72 1.81
CA VAL A 51 4.31 13.84 2.75
C VAL A 51 2.94 13.79 3.44
N ASP A 52 1.88 13.59 2.67
CA ASP A 52 0.51 13.54 3.19
C ASP A 52 0.31 12.32 4.10
N ASP A 53 0.87 11.17 3.72
CA ASP A 53 0.82 9.94 4.53
C ASP A 53 1.58 10.12 5.86
N ALA A 54 2.71 10.82 5.84
CA ALA A 54 3.46 11.13 7.06
C ALA A 54 2.66 12.07 7.99
N ALA A 55 2.06 13.13 7.43
CA ALA A 55 1.24 14.08 8.19
C ALA A 55 -0.01 13.42 8.80
N LEU A 56 -0.69 12.54 8.06
CA LEU A 56 -1.80 11.73 8.57
C LEU A 56 -1.36 10.81 9.70
N GLY A 57 -0.20 10.17 9.55
CA GLY A 57 0.40 9.33 10.59
C GLY A 57 0.72 10.10 11.87
N GLU A 58 1.29 11.30 11.76
CA GLU A 58 1.57 12.18 12.91
C GLU A 58 0.29 12.59 13.64
N ARG A 59 -0.74 12.99 12.91
CA ARG A 59 -2.05 13.34 13.50
C ARG A 59 -2.67 12.16 14.24
N PHE A 60 -2.63 10.97 13.66
CA PHE A 60 -3.15 9.76 14.30
C PHE A 60 -2.36 9.42 15.57
N ASN A 61 -1.03 9.50 15.51
CA ASN A 61 -0.16 9.25 16.67
C ASN A 61 -0.38 10.26 17.79
N SER A 62 -0.64 11.53 17.46
CA SER A 62 -0.95 12.57 18.44
C SER A 62 -2.26 12.28 19.18
N LEU A 63 -3.30 11.80 18.47
CA LEU A 63 -4.56 11.37 19.10
C LEU A 63 -4.36 10.18 20.04
N ILE A 64 -3.53 9.21 19.64
CA ILE A 64 -3.19 8.06 20.50
C ILE A 64 -2.40 8.51 21.73
N ALA A 65 -1.36 9.32 21.54
CA ALA A 65 -0.47 9.77 22.61
C ALA A 65 -1.20 10.62 23.66
N SER A 66 -2.18 11.42 23.22
CA SER A 66 -3.06 12.20 24.10
C SER A 66 -4.16 11.35 24.77
N GLY A 67 -4.32 10.08 24.39
CA GLY A 67 -5.41 9.23 24.87
C GLY A 67 -6.79 9.71 24.41
N SER A 68 -6.84 10.47 23.32
CA SER A 68 -8.08 11.07 22.83
C SER A 68 -9.10 9.99 22.47
N ARG A 69 -10.36 10.24 22.87
CA ARG A 69 -11.54 9.45 22.51
C ARG A 69 -12.45 10.20 21.53
N ASP A 70 -11.95 11.26 20.92
CA ASP A 70 -12.69 12.06 19.96
C ASP A 70 -12.90 11.27 18.66
N ALA A 71 -14.06 10.62 18.56
CA ALA A 71 -14.45 9.86 17.38
C ALA A 71 -14.47 10.73 16.10
N GLY A 72 -14.80 12.03 16.21
CA GLY A 72 -14.80 12.96 15.09
C GLY A 72 -13.40 13.19 14.53
N ALA A 73 -12.39 13.31 15.40
CA ALA A 73 -10.99 13.46 14.99
C ALA A 73 -10.47 12.20 14.27
N TYR A 74 -10.76 11.00 14.79
CA TYR A 74 -10.40 9.75 14.11
C TYR A 74 -11.14 9.58 12.77
N LEU A 75 -12.43 9.89 12.73
CA LEU A 75 -13.24 9.80 11.52
C LEU A 75 -12.73 10.73 10.42
N SER A 76 -12.29 11.94 10.78
CA SER A 76 -11.65 12.88 9.86
C SER A 76 -10.39 12.26 9.22
N ILE A 77 -9.51 11.67 10.04
CA ILE A 77 -8.30 11.01 9.53
C ILE A 77 -8.65 9.84 8.59
N TYR A 78 -9.64 9.00 8.94
CA TYR A 78 -10.04 7.89 8.06
C TYR A 78 -10.60 8.37 6.72
N ARG A 79 -11.36 9.47 6.70
CA ARG A 79 -11.88 10.06 5.44
C ARG A 79 -10.77 10.63 4.57
N GLU A 80 -9.78 11.29 5.18
CA GLU A 80 -8.61 11.78 4.45
C GLU A 80 -7.77 10.62 3.90
N LEU A 81 -7.54 9.59 4.71
CA LEU A 81 -6.84 8.37 4.28
C LEU A 81 -7.56 7.70 3.11
N ARG A 82 -8.89 7.57 3.18
CA ARG A 82 -9.72 7.04 2.10
C ARG A 82 -9.57 7.84 0.82
N THR A 83 -9.62 9.16 0.92
CA THR A 83 -9.50 10.07 -0.23
C THR A 83 -8.12 9.97 -0.89
N SER A 84 -7.05 9.97 -0.08
CA SER A 84 -5.68 9.79 -0.57
C SER A 84 -5.51 8.45 -1.30
N ASN A 85 -5.94 7.33 -0.68
CA ASN A 85 -5.81 6.00 -1.28
C ASN A 85 -6.65 5.85 -2.55
N ALA A 86 -7.84 6.46 -2.63
CA ALA A 86 -8.66 6.47 -3.83
C ALA A 86 -8.00 7.25 -4.98
N ALA A 87 -7.32 8.37 -4.67
CA ALA A 87 -6.58 9.13 -5.67
C ALA A 87 -5.37 8.35 -6.20
N VAL A 88 -4.65 7.62 -5.33
CA VAL A 88 -3.55 6.72 -5.73
C VAL A 88 -4.09 5.59 -6.60
N LEU A 89 -5.20 4.97 -6.23
CA LEU A 89 -5.84 3.89 -6.99
C LEU A 89 -6.18 4.36 -8.41
N ALA A 90 -6.83 5.52 -8.54
CA ALA A 90 -7.21 6.07 -9.84
C ALA A 90 -5.99 6.35 -10.73
N LYS A 91 -4.86 6.78 -10.16
CA LYS A 91 -3.60 6.95 -10.91
C LYS A 91 -2.98 5.61 -11.28
N LEU A 92 -2.98 4.66 -10.36
CA LEU A 92 -2.41 3.33 -10.56
C LEU A 92 -3.13 2.57 -11.68
N GLU A 93 -4.46 2.66 -11.74
CA GLU A 93 -5.29 2.08 -12.81
C GLU A 93 -5.01 2.67 -14.21
N GLN A 94 -4.41 3.86 -14.28
CA GLN A 94 -4.01 4.49 -15.54
C GLN A 94 -2.62 4.06 -16.02
N ILE A 95 -1.82 3.42 -15.15
CA ILE A 95 -0.48 2.96 -15.50
C ILE A 95 -0.61 1.67 -16.31
N GLN A 96 -0.19 1.70 -17.57
CA GLN A 96 -0.10 0.50 -18.38
C GLN A 96 1.16 -0.30 -17.97
N PRO A 97 1.02 -1.53 -17.43
CA PRO A 97 2.19 -2.34 -17.10
C PRO A 97 2.84 -2.91 -18.39
N PRO A 98 4.16 -3.08 -18.40
CA PRO A 98 4.87 -3.83 -19.44
C PRO A 98 4.33 -5.26 -19.59
N GLN A 99 4.53 -5.86 -20.76
CA GLN A 99 4.21 -7.28 -20.97
C GLN A 99 4.87 -8.15 -19.91
N GLY A 100 4.16 -9.18 -19.43
CA GLY A 100 4.63 -10.06 -18.35
C GLY A 100 4.48 -9.49 -16.93
N LEU A 101 4.12 -8.21 -16.75
CA LEU A 101 3.84 -7.63 -15.43
C LEU A 101 2.36 -7.40 -15.12
N GLY A 102 1.46 -7.59 -16.09
CA GLY A 102 0.02 -7.33 -15.96
C GLY A 102 -0.58 -7.90 -14.67
N ARG A 103 -0.37 -9.20 -14.43
CA ARG A 103 -0.87 -9.88 -13.21
C ARG A 103 -0.36 -9.26 -11.91
N HIS A 104 0.91 -8.86 -11.85
CA HIS A 104 1.49 -8.27 -10.65
C HIS A 104 1.01 -6.82 -10.45
N HIS A 105 0.76 -6.10 -11.54
CA HIS A 105 0.12 -4.79 -11.47
C HIS A 105 -1.33 -4.91 -11.00
N GLU A 106 -2.08 -5.90 -11.48
CA GLU A 106 -3.43 -6.21 -10.99
C GLU A 106 -3.45 -6.51 -9.49
N ASP A 107 -2.49 -7.30 -8.98
CA ASP A 107 -2.36 -7.57 -7.54
C ASP A 107 -2.18 -6.26 -6.72
N PHE A 108 -1.45 -5.28 -7.28
CA PHE A 108 -1.27 -3.95 -6.68
C PHE A 108 -2.58 -3.16 -6.64
N VAL A 109 -3.28 -3.09 -7.77
CA VAL A 109 -4.56 -2.39 -7.92
C VAL A 109 -5.62 -3.02 -7.00
N GLU A 110 -5.74 -4.34 -7.01
CA GLU A 110 -6.70 -5.08 -6.19
C GLU A 110 -6.42 -4.88 -4.69
N GLY A 111 -5.15 -4.94 -4.28
CA GLY A 111 -4.78 -4.69 -2.88
C GLY A 111 -5.13 -3.29 -2.40
N LEU A 112 -5.00 -2.27 -3.26
CA LEU A 112 -5.36 -0.90 -2.91
C LEU A 112 -6.89 -0.67 -2.96
N SER A 113 -7.57 -1.28 -3.93
CA SER A 113 -9.04 -1.27 -4.03
C SER A 113 -9.71 -1.92 -2.81
N ASP A 114 -9.18 -3.05 -2.35
CA ASP A 114 -9.61 -3.72 -1.11
C ASP A 114 -9.47 -2.80 0.11
N LEU A 115 -8.38 -2.01 0.17
CA LEU A 115 -8.14 -1.07 1.27
C LEU A 115 -9.12 0.11 1.23
N VAL A 116 -9.34 0.71 0.05
CA VAL A 116 -10.32 1.81 -0.11
C VAL A 116 -11.73 1.35 0.29
N THR A 117 -12.14 0.16 -0.17
CA THR A 117 -13.43 -0.43 0.20
C THR A 117 -13.55 -0.67 1.70
N ALA A 118 -12.48 -1.17 2.32
CA ALA A 118 -12.48 -1.37 3.76
C ALA A 118 -12.51 -0.05 4.54
N LEU A 119 -11.88 1.01 4.04
CA LEU A 119 -11.95 2.34 4.65
C LEU A 119 -13.37 2.90 4.62
N ASP A 120 -14.11 2.70 3.51
CA ASP A 120 -15.53 3.06 3.44
C ASP A 120 -16.35 2.31 4.52
N GLN A 121 -16.10 1.02 4.70
CA GLN A 121 -16.74 0.21 5.76
C GLN A 121 -16.35 0.68 7.18
N VAL A 122 -15.08 1.05 7.39
CA VAL A 122 -14.56 1.53 8.68
C VAL A 122 -15.20 2.87 9.06
N ILE A 123 -15.31 3.79 8.11
CA ILE A 123 -15.97 5.09 8.29
C ILE A 123 -17.42 4.87 8.73
N GLN A 124 -18.16 4.02 8.00
CA GLN A 124 -19.54 3.69 8.35
C GLN A 124 -19.66 3.06 9.75
N MET A 125 -18.82 2.07 10.08
CA MET A 125 -18.83 1.44 11.40
C MET A 125 -18.54 2.42 12.54
N ILE A 126 -17.64 3.40 12.33
CA ILE A 126 -17.36 4.43 13.33
C ILE A 126 -18.56 5.36 13.50
N GLU A 127 -19.23 5.75 12.41
CA GLU A 127 -20.45 6.56 12.45
C GLU A 127 -21.60 5.85 13.19
N GLU A 128 -21.67 4.52 13.07
CA GLU A 128 -22.62 3.66 13.80
C GLU A 128 -22.18 3.38 15.27
N GLY A 129 -21.02 3.90 15.71
CA GLY A 129 -20.49 3.70 17.06
C GLY A 129 -19.76 2.36 17.27
N ASN A 130 -19.58 1.55 16.23
CA ASN A 130 -18.89 0.26 16.26
C ASN A 130 -17.37 0.38 16.05
N VAL A 131 -16.70 1.09 16.97
CA VAL A 131 -15.27 1.42 16.84
C VAL A 131 -14.35 0.18 16.96
N ILE A 132 -14.76 -0.84 17.72
CA ILE A 132 -13.95 -2.05 17.91
C ILE A 132 -13.87 -2.88 16.63
N GLU A 133 -15.02 -3.12 15.99
CA GLU A 133 -15.04 -3.89 14.74
C GLU A 133 -14.48 -3.08 13.57
N ALA A 134 -14.66 -1.75 13.57
CA ALA A 134 -14.00 -0.86 12.64
C ALA A 134 -12.47 -1.04 12.68
N ASN A 135 -11.87 -1.01 13.87
CA ASN A 135 -10.42 -1.18 14.01
C ASN A 135 -9.94 -2.56 13.53
N ARG A 136 -10.69 -3.63 13.81
CA ARG A 136 -10.35 -4.98 13.31
C ARG A 136 -10.43 -5.08 11.80
N THR A 137 -11.47 -4.49 11.21
CA THR A 137 -11.67 -4.45 9.76
C THR A 137 -10.53 -3.70 9.09
N PHE A 138 -10.19 -2.52 9.61
CA PHE A 138 -9.06 -1.72 9.13
C PHE A 138 -7.75 -2.50 9.18
N GLN A 139 -7.40 -3.09 10.33
CA GLN A 139 -6.14 -3.84 10.49
C GLN A 139 -6.03 -5.04 9.54
N ARG A 140 -7.13 -5.77 9.33
CA ARG A 140 -7.18 -6.89 8.37
C ARG A 140 -6.99 -6.40 6.93
N ALA A 141 -7.68 -5.31 6.56
CA ALA A 141 -7.59 -4.75 5.23
C ALA A 141 -6.19 -4.24 4.91
N VAL A 142 -5.58 -3.49 5.83
CA VAL A 142 -4.18 -3.03 5.72
C VAL A 142 -3.24 -4.22 5.54
N THR A 143 -3.38 -5.27 6.36
CA THR A 143 -2.52 -6.45 6.27
C THR A 143 -2.65 -7.16 4.92
N ARG A 144 -3.88 -7.34 4.40
CA ARG A 144 -4.11 -7.97 3.09
C ARG A 144 -3.56 -7.11 1.95
N SER A 145 -3.82 -5.80 1.99
CA SER A 145 -3.33 -4.84 1.01
C SER A 145 -1.80 -4.86 0.96
N GLN A 146 -1.14 -4.78 2.12
CA GLN A 146 0.32 -4.85 2.24
C GLN A 146 0.89 -6.17 1.72
N ALA A 147 0.24 -7.30 2.02
CA ALA A 147 0.69 -8.61 1.55
C ALA A 147 0.66 -8.70 0.02
N LYS A 148 -0.43 -8.23 -0.62
CA LYS A 148 -0.57 -8.20 -2.08
C LYS A 148 0.47 -7.29 -2.73
N GLN A 149 0.57 -6.05 -2.27
CA GLN A 149 1.53 -5.06 -2.79
C GLN A 149 2.99 -5.53 -2.62
N THR A 150 3.33 -6.10 -1.46
CA THR A 150 4.68 -6.63 -1.21
C THR A 150 4.98 -7.83 -2.11
N GLY A 151 4.04 -8.77 -2.23
CA GLY A 151 4.18 -9.94 -3.10
C GLY A 151 4.40 -9.53 -4.56
N ALA A 152 3.58 -8.63 -5.05
CA ALA A 152 3.68 -8.07 -6.39
C ALA A 152 5.03 -7.37 -6.63
N MET A 153 5.47 -6.52 -5.69
CA MET A 153 6.74 -5.80 -5.82
C MET A 153 7.94 -6.76 -5.88
N LEU A 154 7.92 -7.84 -5.09
CA LEU A 154 8.98 -8.84 -5.12
C LEU A 154 9.06 -9.55 -6.47
N GLN A 155 7.92 -9.85 -7.09
CA GLN A 155 7.90 -10.46 -8.42
C GLN A 155 8.32 -9.47 -9.50
N ILE A 156 7.85 -8.22 -9.46
CA ILE A 156 8.31 -7.15 -10.36
C ILE A 156 9.83 -6.98 -10.26
N ARG A 157 10.40 -6.96 -9.04
CA ARG A 157 11.85 -6.92 -8.84
C ARG A 157 12.58 -8.15 -9.38
N ARG A 158 11.95 -9.32 -9.35
CA ARG A 158 12.52 -10.53 -9.95
C ARG A 158 12.57 -10.39 -11.48
N VAL A 159 11.48 -9.93 -12.10
CA VAL A 159 11.38 -9.71 -13.55
C VAL A 159 12.34 -8.62 -14.03
N ALA A 160 12.41 -7.49 -13.33
CA ALA A 160 13.33 -6.40 -13.67
C ALA A 160 14.80 -6.83 -13.58
N ARG A 161 15.17 -7.66 -12.59
CA ARG A 161 16.52 -8.26 -12.51
C ARG A 161 16.82 -9.18 -13.67
N SER A 162 15.87 -10.02 -14.11
CA SER A 162 16.06 -10.86 -15.30
C SER A 162 16.19 -10.04 -16.59
N ALA A 163 15.54 -8.87 -16.67
CA ALA A 163 15.65 -7.92 -17.78
C ALA A 163 16.90 -7.02 -17.71
N ARG A 164 17.79 -7.20 -16.74
CA ARG A 164 19.00 -6.37 -16.49
C ARG A 164 18.70 -4.87 -16.24
N VAL A 165 17.51 -4.56 -15.76
CA VAL A 165 17.13 -3.19 -15.34
C VAL A 165 17.68 -2.94 -13.94
N ARG A 166 18.41 -1.84 -13.75
CA ARG A 166 18.78 -1.38 -12.41
C ARG A 166 17.54 -0.83 -11.71
N ILE A 167 17.27 -1.34 -10.51
CA ILE A 167 16.17 -0.96 -9.61
C ILE A 167 16.79 -0.32 -8.37
#